data_AF-A0A6P2A290-F1
#
_entry.id   AF-A0A6P2A290-F1
#
_cell.length_a   1.000
_cell.length_b   1.000
_cell.length_c   1.000
_cell.angle_alpha   90.00
_cell.angle_beta   90.00
_cell.angle_gamma   90.00
#
_symmetry.space_group_name_H-M   'P 1'
#
loop_
_entity.id
_entity.type
_entity.pdbx_description
1 polymer ?
#
loop_
_entity_poly.entity_id
_entity_poly.type
_entity_poly.pdbx_seq_one_letter_code
_entity_poly.pdbx_strand_id
1 'polypeptide(L)'
;LQTELSETRTERDALQSELAEVEGAREILEAELATARSEQADLGEQRALLRVEVTELERELETTEAALTEARTEAAEKAERIAALETDKANLQTELETAQAATKAAREEVSDQAERIASLEADKAALQTEFEDAQAETAAVREEAAEALAETQGEVASLQSTLASAQAELNRVTAERDQIQTAAARELAALRAVLPPEEGGSLDAESARAAAAEPAQTLREAQQAMRRSGADREALEATIEQAASDMQRAQSLVSRTEGGTLYQVGEGETLSSVAARFYGEGNAWPRIYQANQHVLENPDQVWPGTTLVLP
;
A
#
# COMPACT_ATOMS: atom_id res chain seq x y z
N LEU A 1 72.40 147.21 113.99
CA LEU A 1 72.14 148.01 112.77
C LEU A 1 73.07 147.69 111.59
N GLN A 2 74.40 147.95 111.60
CA GLN A 2 75.24 147.58 110.43
C GLN A 2 75.48 146.06 110.27
N THR A 3 75.55 145.30 111.38
CA THR A 3 75.77 143.84 111.39
C THR A 3 74.51 143.04 111.04
N GLU A 4 73.34 143.45 111.53
CA GLU A 4 72.05 142.82 111.21
C GLU A 4 71.66 143.04 109.73
N LEU A 5 72.10 144.15 109.13
CA LEU A 5 71.85 144.44 107.72
C LEU A 5 72.79 143.65 106.78
N SER A 6 73.94 143.16 107.27
CA SER A 6 74.78 142.20 106.55
C SER A 6 74.24 140.78 106.68
N GLU A 7 73.77 140.37 107.86
CA GLU A 7 73.17 139.03 108.07
C GLU A 7 71.91 138.85 107.21
N THR A 8 71.00 139.82 107.23
CA THR A 8 69.79 139.81 106.38
C THR A 8 70.08 139.96 104.88
N ARG A 9 71.25 140.49 104.50
CA ARG A 9 71.72 140.46 103.11
C ARG A 9 72.20 139.07 102.73
N THR A 10 73.02 138.42 103.54
CA THR A 10 73.45 137.03 103.31
C THR A 10 72.27 136.05 103.30
N GLU A 11 71.27 136.26 104.16
CA GLU A 11 70.08 135.42 104.24
C GLU A 11 69.16 135.65 103.02
N ARG A 12 69.03 136.90 102.56
CA ARG A 12 68.36 137.21 101.29
C ARG A 12 69.09 136.58 100.11
N ASP A 13 70.41 136.70 100.05
CA ASP A 13 71.21 136.16 98.95
C ASP A 13 71.16 134.61 98.95
N ALA A 14 71.10 133.97 100.13
CA ALA A 14 70.89 132.54 100.28
C ALA A 14 69.48 132.11 99.82
N LEU A 15 68.43 132.80 100.27
CA LEU A 15 67.05 132.55 99.82
C LEU A 15 66.86 132.82 98.32
N GLN A 16 67.59 133.80 97.77
CA GLN A 16 67.57 134.11 96.35
C GLN A 16 68.33 133.06 95.53
N SER A 17 69.35 132.45 96.11
CA SER A 17 70.04 131.27 95.54
C SER A 17 69.15 130.03 95.60
N GLU A 18 68.49 129.76 96.73
CA GLU A 18 67.52 128.65 96.85
C GLU A 18 66.32 128.85 95.92
N LEU A 19 65.81 130.07 95.79
CA LEU A 19 64.74 130.38 94.84
C LEU A 19 65.20 130.14 93.39
N ALA A 20 66.41 130.56 93.03
CA ALA A 20 66.97 130.30 91.70
C ALA A 20 67.17 128.79 91.45
N GLU A 21 67.55 128.02 92.47
CA GLU A 21 67.68 126.56 92.39
C GLU A 21 66.32 125.88 92.24
N VAL A 22 65.31 126.33 92.98
CA VAL A 22 63.92 125.84 92.87
C VAL A 22 63.30 126.25 91.54
N GLU A 23 63.57 127.45 91.04
CA GLU A 23 63.12 127.91 89.71
C GLU A 23 63.79 127.09 88.60
N GLY A 24 65.09 126.79 88.71
CA GLY A 24 65.80 125.91 87.79
C GLY A 24 65.27 124.46 87.83
N ALA A 25 65.01 123.93 89.03
CA ALA A 25 64.38 122.62 89.20
C ALA A 25 62.95 122.58 88.63
N ARG A 26 62.18 123.68 88.78
CA ARG A 26 60.85 123.82 88.18
C ARG A 26 60.94 123.84 86.66
N GLU A 27 61.88 124.59 86.09
CA GLU A 27 62.07 124.65 84.64
C GLU A 27 62.46 123.28 84.06
N ILE A 28 63.31 122.52 84.76
CA ILE A 28 63.65 121.13 84.41
C ILE A 28 62.39 120.24 84.47
N LEU A 29 61.64 120.30 85.58
CA LEU A 29 60.41 119.52 85.73
C LEU A 29 59.34 119.90 84.69
N GLU A 30 59.22 121.17 84.33
CA GLU A 30 58.31 121.64 83.27
C GLU A 30 58.74 121.12 81.89
N ALA A 31 60.05 121.07 81.61
CA ALA A 31 60.59 120.50 80.38
C ALA A 31 60.42 118.97 80.33
N GLU A 32 60.66 118.27 81.43
CA GLU A 32 60.41 116.83 81.57
C GLU A 32 58.91 116.53 81.41
N LEU A 33 58.04 117.34 81.99
CA LEU A 33 56.60 117.17 81.91
C LEU A 33 56.07 117.49 80.50
N ALA A 34 56.66 118.46 79.79
CA ALA A 34 56.38 118.71 78.39
C ALA A 34 56.83 117.53 77.50
N THR A 35 57.99 116.95 77.79
CA THR A 35 58.51 115.75 77.10
C THR A 35 57.59 114.55 77.33
N ALA A 36 57.24 114.27 78.59
CA ALA A 36 56.33 113.19 78.96
C ALA A 36 54.93 113.37 78.33
N ARG A 37 54.44 114.62 78.21
CA ARG A 37 53.18 114.91 77.50
C ARG A 37 53.29 114.63 76.00
N SER A 38 54.42 114.93 75.38
CA SER A 38 54.68 114.60 73.97
C SER A 38 54.70 113.09 73.77
N GLU A 39 55.45 112.36 74.60
CA GLU A 39 55.51 110.89 74.56
C GLU A 39 54.12 110.27 74.80
N GLN A 40 53.33 110.83 75.72
CA GLN A 40 51.95 110.37 75.96
C GLN A 40 51.03 110.63 74.75
N ALA A 41 51.23 111.73 74.03
CA ALA A 41 50.49 112.01 72.79
C ALA A 41 50.87 111.02 71.68
N ASP A 42 52.17 110.76 71.48
CA ASP A 42 52.68 109.80 70.50
C ASP A 42 52.19 108.37 70.80
N LEU A 43 52.25 107.94 72.06
CA LEU A 43 51.69 106.66 72.50
C LEU A 43 50.16 106.62 72.33
N GLY A 44 49.49 107.75 72.51
CA GLY A 44 48.06 107.91 72.26
C GLY A 44 47.70 107.69 70.79
N GLU A 45 48.50 108.24 69.87
CA GLU A 45 48.36 108.07 68.43
C GLU A 45 48.66 106.63 67.99
N GLN A 46 49.76 106.04 68.47
CA GLN A 46 50.09 104.63 68.22
C GLN A 46 48.98 103.70 68.71
N ARG A 47 48.42 103.95 69.89
CA ARG A 47 47.28 103.17 70.41
C ARG A 47 46.02 103.34 69.58
N ALA A 48 45.79 104.51 68.99
CA ALA A 48 44.66 104.73 68.09
C ALA A 48 44.85 103.96 66.77
N LEU A 49 46.05 103.97 66.21
CA LEU A 49 46.40 103.22 65.00
C LEU A 49 46.28 101.70 65.22
N LEU A 50 46.83 101.20 66.32
CA LEU A 50 46.70 99.79 66.70
C LEU A 50 45.23 99.38 66.92
N ARG A 51 44.38 100.27 67.45
CA ARG A 51 42.94 99.98 67.56
C ARG A 51 42.29 99.83 66.19
N VAL A 52 42.62 100.70 65.23
CA VAL A 52 42.10 100.58 63.86
C VAL A 52 42.56 99.28 63.23
N GLU A 53 43.84 98.94 63.36
CA GLU A 53 44.40 97.67 62.85
C GLU A 53 43.73 96.45 63.48
N VAL A 54 43.51 96.45 64.80
CA VAL A 54 42.76 95.39 65.48
C VAL A 54 41.35 95.27 64.94
N THR A 55 40.63 96.38 64.73
CA THR A 55 39.26 96.31 64.17
C THR A 55 39.24 95.82 62.73
N GLU A 56 40.27 96.12 61.94
CA GLU A 56 40.41 95.61 60.58
C GLU A 56 40.69 94.10 60.58
N LEU A 57 41.62 93.65 61.42
CA LEU A 57 41.94 92.23 61.61
C LEU A 57 40.75 91.43 62.15
N GLU A 58 39.95 92.01 63.05
CA GLU A 58 38.71 91.39 63.55
C GLU A 58 37.69 91.21 62.42
N ARG A 59 37.54 92.22 61.54
CA ARG A 59 36.67 92.13 60.37
C ARG A 59 37.18 91.09 59.36
N GLU A 60 38.48 91.06 59.12
CA GLU A 60 39.10 90.04 58.27
C GLU A 60 38.89 88.64 58.86
N LEU A 61 39.12 88.47 60.16
CA LEU A 61 38.88 87.22 60.87
C LEU A 61 37.44 86.76 60.69
N GLU A 62 36.46 87.64 60.93
CA GLU A 62 35.04 87.32 60.74
C GLU A 62 34.73 86.86 59.30
N THR A 63 35.30 87.54 58.29
CA THR A 63 35.12 87.12 56.89
C THR A 63 35.76 85.77 56.59
N THR A 64 36.94 85.50 57.15
CA THR A 64 37.62 84.21 56.97
C THR A 64 36.89 83.07 57.70
N GLU A 65 36.33 83.34 58.88
CA GLU A 65 35.50 82.38 59.61
C GLU A 65 34.22 82.05 58.83
N ALA A 66 33.55 83.07 58.27
CA ALA A 66 32.40 82.86 57.40
C ALA A 66 32.74 81.99 56.17
N ALA A 67 33.81 82.32 55.45
CA ALA A 67 34.28 81.54 54.31
C ALA A 67 34.67 80.11 54.71
N LEU A 68 35.27 79.91 55.88
CA LEU A 68 35.60 78.60 56.41
C LEU A 68 34.34 77.78 56.74
N THR A 69 33.28 78.42 57.27
CA THR A 69 32.01 77.73 57.50
C THR A 69 31.33 77.31 56.21
N GLU A 70 31.32 78.15 55.18
CA GLU A 70 30.79 77.82 53.86
C GLU A 70 31.55 76.66 53.22
N ALA A 71 32.89 76.72 53.22
CA ALA A 71 33.73 75.66 52.70
C ALA A 71 33.53 74.32 53.44
N ARG A 72 33.27 74.36 54.76
CA ARG A 72 32.95 73.17 55.56
C ARG A 72 31.60 72.58 55.18
N THR A 73 30.59 73.42 54.93
CA THR A 73 29.27 72.97 54.45
C THR A 73 29.38 72.30 53.08
N GLU A 74 30.06 72.94 52.12
CA GLU A 74 30.29 72.33 50.81
C GLU A 74 31.07 71.01 50.90
N ALA A 75 32.07 70.94 51.78
CA ALA A 75 32.84 69.71 51.99
C ALA A 75 31.95 68.59 52.57
N ALA A 76 31.03 68.92 53.47
CA ALA A 76 30.07 67.96 54.02
C ALA A 76 29.10 67.45 52.94
N GLU A 77 28.54 68.33 52.10
CA GLU A 77 27.66 67.94 50.99
C GLU A 77 28.38 67.04 49.97
N LYS A 78 29.62 67.39 49.61
CA LYS A 78 30.44 66.57 48.70
C LYS A 78 30.75 65.21 49.33
N ALA A 79 31.02 65.15 50.63
CA ALA A 79 31.25 63.89 51.34
C ALA A 79 30.00 62.99 51.34
N GLU A 80 28.81 63.57 51.56
CA GLU A 80 27.55 62.83 51.46
C GLU A 80 27.31 62.30 50.04
N ARG A 81 27.58 63.11 49.01
CA ARG A 81 27.47 62.68 47.61
C ARG A 81 28.43 61.54 47.28
N ILE A 82 29.66 61.58 47.79
CA ILE A 82 30.63 60.50 47.62
C ILE A 82 30.13 59.22 48.27
N ALA A 83 29.63 59.28 49.51
CA ALA A 83 29.09 58.12 50.21
C ALA A 83 27.90 57.48 49.46
N ALA A 84 27.01 58.31 48.89
CA ALA A 84 25.91 57.84 48.05
C ALA A 84 26.42 57.14 46.78
N LEU A 85 27.40 57.73 46.08
CA LEU A 85 28.00 57.12 44.88
C LEU A 85 28.77 55.82 45.17
N GLU A 86 29.40 55.71 46.34
CA GLU A 86 30.04 54.47 46.78
C GLU A 86 29.02 53.36 47.04
N THR A 87 27.87 53.72 47.61
CA THR A 87 26.74 52.79 47.79
C THR A 87 26.18 52.34 46.44
N ASP A 88 25.92 53.27 45.52
CA ASP A 88 25.45 52.96 44.16
C ASP A 88 26.45 52.08 43.40
N LYS A 89 27.74 52.38 43.51
CA LYS A 89 28.81 51.57 42.92
C LYS A 89 28.79 50.14 43.47
N ALA A 90 28.64 49.96 44.77
CA ALA A 90 28.56 48.63 45.38
C ALA A 90 27.34 47.85 44.87
N ASN A 91 26.17 48.50 44.78
CA ASN A 91 24.96 47.87 44.24
C ASN A 91 25.14 47.45 42.78
N LEU A 92 25.70 48.34 41.94
CA LEU A 92 25.97 48.04 40.53
C LEU A 92 27.01 46.92 40.37
N GLN A 93 27.98 46.80 41.26
CA GLN A 93 28.92 45.68 41.27
C GLN A 93 28.21 44.36 41.54
N THR A 94 27.30 44.31 42.52
CA THR A 94 26.49 43.12 42.80
C THR A 94 25.56 42.75 41.64
N GLU A 95 24.92 43.74 41.01
CA GLU A 95 24.09 43.50 39.81
C GLU A 95 24.93 42.97 38.65
N LEU A 96 26.12 43.51 38.43
CA LEU A 96 27.05 43.05 37.40
C LEU A 96 27.46 41.60 37.63
N GLU A 97 27.84 41.24 38.86
CA GLU A 97 28.19 39.86 39.22
C GLU A 97 27.02 38.90 38.99
N THR A 98 25.81 39.32 39.36
CA THR A 98 24.58 38.53 39.13
C THR A 98 24.31 38.34 37.64
N ALA A 99 24.41 39.40 36.85
CA ALA A 99 24.22 39.34 35.40
C ALA A 99 25.28 38.48 34.71
N GLN A 100 26.52 38.52 35.18
CA GLN A 100 27.61 37.67 34.69
C GLN A 100 27.35 36.19 35.00
N ALA A 101 26.89 35.88 36.22
CA ALA A 101 26.52 34.52 36.60
C ALA A 101 25.35 34.00 35.76
N ALA A 102 24.30 34.80 35.56
CA ALA A 102 23.17 34.45 34.70
C ALA A 102 23.58 34.22 33.25
N THR A 103 24.47 35.08 32.71
CA THR A 103 25.00 34.93 31.35
C THR A 103 25.82 33.65 31.20
N LYS A 104 26.61 33.29 32.22
CA LYS A 104 27.37 32.03 32.23
C LYS A 104 26.43 30.83 32.23
N ALA A 105 25.42 30.81 33.10
CA ALA A 105 24.44 29.73 33.17
C ALA A 105 23.68 29.58 31.84
N ALA A 106 23.25 30.68 31.24
CA ALA A 106 22.57 30.64 29.94
C ALA A 106 23.47 30.09 28.81
N ARG A 107 24.78 30.39 28.84
CA ARG A 107 25.74 29.83 27.87
C ARG A 107 25.94 28.32 28.05
N GLU A 108 25.97 27.85 29.30
CA GLU A 108 26.03 26.41 29.61
C GLU A 108 24.77 25.72 29.09
N GLU A 109 23.58 26.26 29.36
CA GLU A 109 22.32 25.70 28.84
C GLU A 109 22.27 25.66 27.31
N VAL A 110 22.72 26.72 26.62
CA VAL A 110 22.80 26.75 25.15
C VAL A 110 23.78 25.69 24.62
N SER A 111 24.89 25.46 25.34
CA SER A 111 25.85 24.39 25.00
C SER A 111 25.19 23.01 25.09
N ASP A 112 24.52 22.72 26.21
CA ASP A 112 23.82 21.45 26.43
C ASP A 112 22.72 21.23 25.37
N GLN A 113 21.98 22.29 25.02
CA GLN A 113 20.98 22.24 23.96
C GLN A 113 21.59 21.98 22.59
N ALA A 114 22.75 22.57 22.28
CA ALA A 114 23.45 22.33 21.02
C ALA A 114 23.92 20.87 20.91
N GLU A 115 24.43 20.28 21.98
CA GLU A 115 24.79 18.86 22.02
C GLU A 115 23.57 17.95 21.81
N ARG A 116 22.44 18.28 22.45
CA ARG A 116 21.18 17.55 22.25
C ARG A 116 20.68 17.64 20.82
N ILE A 117 20.76 18.82 20.19
CA ILE A 117 20.37 19.00 18.78
C ILE A 117 21.27 18.15 17.89
N ALA A 118 22.58 18.17 18.09
CA ALA A 118 23.52 17.36 17.31
C ALA A 118 23.22 15.85 17.44
N SER A 119 22.90 15.38 18.65
CA SER A 119 22.47 13.99 18.86
C SER A 119 21.20 13.65 18.10
N LEU A 120 20.17 14.51 18.15
CA LEU A 120 18.91 14.30 17.45
C LEU A 120 19.06 14.34 15.93
N GLU A 121 19.97 15.17 15.41
CA GLU A 121 20.29 15.20 13.98
C GLU A 121 20.98 13.92 13.52
N ALA A 122 21.88 13.37 14.35
CA ALA A 122 22.51 12.07 14.09
C ALA A 122 21.46 10.93 14.10
N ASP A 123 20.59 10.89 15.12
CA ASP A 123 19.52 9.89 15.20
C ASP A 123 18.56 9.99 14.01
N LYS A 124 18.20 11.21 13.60
CA LYS A 124 17.37 11.45 12.42
C LYS A 124 18.03 10.90 11.14
N ALA A 125 19.33 11.14 10.96
CA ALA A 125 20.05 10.65 9.78
C ALA A 125 20.13 9.11 9.76
N ALA A 126 20.33 8.48 10.93
CA ALA A 126 20.30 7.03 11.07
C ALA A 126 18.92 6.45 10.71
N LEU A 127 17.86 7.02 11.28
CA LEU A 127 16.48 6.60 10.99
C LEU A 127 16.09 6.80 9.53
N GLN A 128 16.59 7.87 8.89
CA GLN A 128 16.34 8.09 7.47
C GLN A 128 17.01 7.00 6.61
N THR A 129 18.22 6.57 6.97
CA THR A 129 18.92 5.48 6.29
C THR A 129 18.17 4.15 6.48
N GLU A 130 17.77 3.82 7.71
CA GLU A 130 16.97 2.62 7.99
C GLU A 130 15.64 2.62 7.23
N PHE A 131 15.00 3.78 7.08
CA PHE A 131 13.76 3.90 6.31
C PHE A 131 13.98 3.70 4.81
N GLU A 132 15.06 4.24 4.25
CA GLU A 132 15.43 4.03 2.84
C GLU A 132 15.75 2.55 2.56
N ASP A 133 16.48 1.88 3.47
CA ASP A 133 16.77 0.45 3.39
C ASP A 133 15.49 -0.40 3.46
N ALA A 134 14.59 -0.09 4.40
CA ALA A 134 13.30 -0.79 4.52
C ALA A 134 12.39 -0.60 3.30
N GLN A 135 12.44 0.58 2.65
CA GLN A 135 11.73 0.81 1.39
C GLN A 135 12.31 -0.04 0.26
N ALA A 136 13.65 -0.14 0.17
CA ALA A 136 14.32 -0.96 -0.83
C ALA A 136 13.98 -2.45 -0.64
N GLU A 137 14.02 -2.96 0.60
CA GLU A 137 13.62 -4.32 0.92
C GLU A 137 12.15 -4.59 0.56
N THR A 138 11.25 -3.67 0.90
CA THR A 138 9.83 -3.78 0.54
C THR A 138 9.62 -3.79 -0.98
N ALA A 139 10.39 -3.00 -1.73
CA ALA A 139 10.33 -2.99 -3.19
C ALA A 139 10.80 -4.32 -3.79
N ALA A 140 11.92 -4.87 -3.29
CA ALA A 140 12.44 -6.16 -3.73
C ALA A 140 11.44 -7.30 -3.48
N VAL A 141 10.84 -7.36 -2.28
CA VAL A 141 9.82 -8.37 -1.96
C VAL A 141 8.58 -8.25 -2.87
N ARG A 142 8.19 -7.02 -3.23
CA ARG A 142 7.07 -6.81 -4.17
C ARG A 142 7.39 -7.27 -5.59
N GLU A 143 8.62 -7.07 -6.04
CA GLU A 143 9.07 -7.54 -7.35
C GLU A 143 9.08 -9.07 -7.39
N GLU A 144 9.68 -9.73 -6.39
CA GLU A 144 9.66 -11.19 -6.25
C GLU A 144 8.23 -11.74 -6.22
N ALA A 145 7.34 -11.11 -5.45
CA ALA A 145 5.93 -11.51 -5.39
C ALA A 145 5.21 -11.33 -6.74
N ALA A 146 5.56 -10.30 -7.52
CA ALA A 146 4.99 -10.07 -8.84
C ALA A 146 5.49 -11.11 -9.86
N GLU A 147 6.76 -11.50 -9.80
CA GLU A 147 7.33 -12.57 -10.62
C GLU A 147 6.67 -13.92 -10.32
N ALA A 148 6.55 -14.30 -9.04
CA ALA A 148 5.85 -15.52 -8.63
C ALA A 148 4.38 -15.51 -9.06
N LEU A 149 3.70 -14.37 -8.97
CA LEU A 149 2.32 -14.24 -9.45
C LEU A 149 2.23 -14.44 -10.97
N ALA A 150 3.17 -13.88 -11.75
CA ALA A 150 3.19 -14.05 -13.20
C ALA A 150 3.45 -15.51 -13.60
N GLU A 151 4.37 -16.19 -12.91
CA GLU A 151 4.66 -17.62 -13.11
C GLU A 151 3.40 -18.47 -12.84
N THR A 152 2.79 -18.30 -11.67
CA THR A 152 1.58 -19.05 -11.32
C THR A 152 0.40 -18.76 -12.26
N GLN A 153 0.23 -17.53 -12.73
CA GLN A 153 -0.76 -17.20 -13.75
C GLN A 153 -0.48 -17.88 -15.09
N GLY A 154 0.79 -17.98 -15.48
CA GLY A 154 1.23 -18.73 -16.65
C GLY A 154 0.92 -20.22 -16.54
N GLU A 155 1.19 -20.82 -15.38
CA GLU A 155 0.85 -22.21 -15.09
C GLU A 155 -0.67 -22.46 -15.18
N VAL A 156 -1.47 -21.60 -14.54
CA VAL A 156 -2.94 -21.68 -14.59
C VAL A 156 -3.44 -21.59 -16.02
N ALA A 157 -2.91 -20.69 -16.84
CA ALA A 157 -3.29 -20.58 -18.26
C ALA A 157 -2.95 -21.86 -19.04
N SER A 158 -1.78 -22.44 -18.81
CA SER A 158 -1.38 -23.70 -19.46
C SER A 158 -2.26 -24.89 -19.05
N LEU A 159 -2.60 -24.98 -17.76
CA LEU A 159 -3.51 -26.00 -17.23
C LEU A 159 -4.92 -25.83 -17.78
N GLN A 160 -5.42 -24.61 -17.91
CA GLN A 160 -6.72 -24.33 -18.53
C GLN A 160 -6.76 -24.76 -20.00
N SER A 161 -5.70 -24.49 -20.76
CA SER A 161 -5.59 -24.96 -22.15
C SER A 161 -5.57 -26.48 -22.23
N THR A 162 -4.83 -27.13 -21.33
CA THR A 162 -4.75 -28.60 -21.25
C THR A 162 -6.10 -29.21 -20.90
N LEU A 163 -6.81 -28.63 -19.93
CA LEU A 163 -8.16 -29.05 -19.53
C LEU A 163 -9.15 -28.92 -20.69
N ALA A 164 -9.11 -27.80 -21.43
CA ALA A 164 -9.95 -27.59 -22.59
C ALA A 164 -9.69 -28.62 -23.69
N SER A 165 -8.41 -28.95 -23.97
CA SER A 165 -8.04 -29.99 -24.92
C SER A 165 -8.54 -31.36 -24.48
N ALA A 166 -8.35 -31.72 -23.20
CA ALA A 166 -8.81 -32.99 -22.65
C ALA A 166 -10.35 -33.11 -22.69
N GLN A 167 -11.08 -32.03 -22.43
CA GLN A 167 -12.54 -32.00 -22.56
C GLN A 167 -12.99 -32.15 -24.02
N ALA A 168 -12.30 -31.52 -24.97
CA ALA A 168 -12.59 -31.70 -26.39
C ALA A 168 -12.36 -33.15 -26.83
N GLU A 169 -11.29 -33.79 -26.37
CA GLU A 169 -11.00 -35.20 -26.65
C GLU A 169 -12.03 -36.14 -26.02
N LEU A 170 -12.43 -35.89 -24.77
CA LEU A 170 -13.49 -36.65 -24.11
C LEU A 170 -14.81 -36.56 -24.88
N ASN A 171 -15.19 -35.36 -25.34
CA ASN A 171 -16.39 -35.16 -26.14
C ASN A 171 -16.31 -35.91 -27.47
N ARG A 172 -15.13 -35.89 -28.12
CA ARG A 172 -14.86 -36.63 -29.36
C ARG A 172 -15.04 -38.13 -29.16
N VAL A 173 -14.39 -38.70 -28.15
CA VAL A 173 -14.46 -40.14 -27.84
C VAL A 173 -15.88 -40.55 -27.46
N THR A 174 -16.60 -39.70 -26.72
CA THR A 174 -17.99 -39.95 -26.35
C THR A 174 -18.89 -39.99 -27.59
N ALA A 175 -18.71 -39.05 -28.52
CA ALA A 175 -19.44 -39.04 -29.78
C ALA A 175 -19.12 -40.25 -30.67
N GLU A 176 -17.84 -40.65 -30.75
CA GLU A 176 -17.42 -41.86 -31.47
C GLU A 176 -18.05 -43.12 -30.86
N ARG A 177 -18.05 -43.24 -29.53
CA ARG A 177 -18.72 -44.34 -28.82
C ARG A 177 -20.20 -44.39 -29.17
N ASP A 178 -20.91 -43.27 -29.13
CA ASP A 178 -22.35 -43.22 -29.38
C ASP A 178 -22.68 -43.56 -30.85
N GLN A 179 -21.83 -43.13 -31.79
CA GLN A 179 -21.91 -43.53 -33.20
C GLN A 179 -21.73 -45.04 -33.36
N ILE A 180 -20.70 -45.62 -32.74
CA ILE A 180 -20.43 -47.06 -32.78
C ILE A 180 -21.60 -47.84 -32.16
N GLN A 181 -22.11 -47.41 -31.00
CA GLN A 181 -23.26 -48.06 -30.36
C GLN A 181 -24.51 -48.00 -31.24
N THR A 182 -24.76 -46.85 -31.89
CA THR A 182 -25.90 -46.70 -32.80
C THR A 182 -25.73 -47.58 -34.05
N ALA A 183 -24.53 -47.64 -34.62
CA ALA A 183 -24.23 -48.49 -35.77
C ALA A 183 -24.38 -49.97 -35.43
N ALA A 184 -23.79 -50.41 -34.31
CA ALA A 184 -23.92 -51.78 -33.81
C ALA A 184 -25.37 -52.15 -33.51
N ALA A 185 -26.16 -51.24 -32.91
CA ALA A 185 -27.57 -51.47 -32.65
C ALA A 185 -28.39 -51.63 -33.95
N ARG A 186 -28.09 -50.82 -34.98
CA ARG A 186 -28.73 -50.95 -36.31
C ARG A 186 -28.36 -52.27 -36.99
N GLU A 187 -27.09 -52.64 -36.97
CA GLU A 187 -26.62 -53.89 -37.57
C GLU A 187 -27.23 -55.11 -36.86
N LEU A 188 -27.26 -55.08 -35.53
CA LEU A 188 -27.89 -56.13 -34.72
C LEU A 188 -29.41 -56.20 -34.96
N ALA A 189 -30.09 -55.07 -35.14
CA ALA A 189 -31.50 -55.04 -35.53
C ALA A 189 -31.72 -55.62 -36.93
N ALA A 190 -30.84 -55.29 -37.90
CA ALA A 190 -30.91 -55.83 -39.25
C ALA A 190 -30.69 -57.36 -39.27
N LEU A 191 -29.71 -57.87 -38.51
CA LEU A 191 -29.47 -59.31 -38.37
C LEU A 191 -30.67 -60.01 -37.72
N ARG A 192 -31.24 -59.44 -36.65
CA ARG A 192 -32.45 -59.97 -36.01
C ARG A 192 -33.66 -59.97 -36.94
N ALA A 193 -33.78 -59.01 -37.85
CA ALA A 193 -34.92 -58.94 -38.78
C ALA A 193 -34.93 -60.08 -39.81
N VAL A 194 -33.79 -60.73 -40.07
CA VAL A 194 -33.66 -61.82 -41.07
C VAL A 194 -33.68 -63.21 -40.42
N LEU A 195 -33.54 -63.29 -39.09
CA LEU A 195 -33.50 -64.56 -38.36
C LEU A 195 -34.87 -64.88 -37.71
N PRO A 196 -35.27 -66.17 -37.63
CA PRO A 196 -36.44 -66.60 -36.88
C PRO A 196 -36.34 -66.29 -35.37
N PRO A 197 -37.46 -66.25 -34.63
CA PRO A 197 -37.45 -66.03 -33.18
C PRO A 197 -36.68 -67.10 -32.41
N GLU A 198 -36.70 -68.35 -32.89
CA GLU A 198 -35.97 -69.48 -32.28
C GLU A 198 -34.44 -69.29 -32.36
N GLU A 199 -33.96 -68.53 -33.34
CA GLU A 199 -32.55 -68.17 -33.53
C GLU A 199 -32.23 -66.78 -32.92
N GLY A 200 -33.15 -66.21 -32.13
CA GLY A 200 -32.98 -64.92 -31.47
C GLY A 200 -33.28 -63.69 -32.35
N GLY A 201 -33.95 -63.90 -33.49
CA GLY A 201 -34.42 -62.86 -34.39
C GLY A 201 -35.88 -62.46 -34.18
N SER A 202 -36.45 -61.85 -35.22
CA SER A 202 -37.80 -61.26 -35.22
C SER A 202 -38.56 -61.52 -36.53
N LEU A 203 -37.99 -62.30 -37.44
CA LEU A 203 -38.66 -62.69 -38.68
C LEU A 203 -39.79 -63.67 -38.37
N ASP A 204 -41.02 -63.22 -38.42
CA ASP A 204 -42.18 -64.09 -38.29
C ASP A 204 -42.47 -64.85 -39.60
N ALA A 205 -43.22 -65.95 -39.48
CA ALA A 205 -43.52 -66.83 -40.59
C ALA A 205 -44.38 -66.14 -41.68
N GLU A 206 -45.25 -65.20 -41.32
CA GLU A 206 -46.11 -64.48 -42.28
C GLU A 206 -45.26 -63.53 -43.14
N SER A 207 -44.36 -62.78 -42.51
CA SER A 207 -43.38 -61.92 -43.17
C SER A 207 -42.42 -62.70 -44.06
N ALA A 208 -41.95 -63.87 -43.60
CA ALA A 208 -41.10 -64.76 -44.41
C ALA A 208 -41.84 -65.27 -45.66
N ARG A 209 -43.11 -65.67 -45.51
CA ARG A 209 -43.96 -66.09 -46.63
C ARG A 209 -44.23 -64.96 -47.61
N ALA A 210 -44.52 -63.76 -47.11
CA ALA A 210 -44.72 -62.57 -47.95
C ALA A 210 -43.45 -62.24 -48.76
N ALA A 211 -42.27 -62.32 -48.15
CA ALA A 211 -41.00 -62.12 -48.84
C ALA A 211 -40.73 -63.18 -49.92
N ALA A 212 -41.22 -64.42 -49.75
CA ALA A 212 -41.10 -65.49 -50.74
C ALA A 212 -42.14 -65.41 -51.87
N ALA A 213 -43.29 -64.75 -51.64
CA ALA A 213 -44.34 -64.58 -52.63
C ALA A 213 -43.91 -63.70 -53.83
N GLU A 214 -43.14 -62.62 -53.57
CA GLU A 214 -42.69 -61.66 -54.58
C GLU A 214 -41.78 -62.29 -55.67
N PRO A 215 -40.69 -63.02 -55.31
CA PRO A 215 -39.90 -63.78 -56.29
C PRO A 215 -40.72 -64.86 -57.01
N ALA A 216 -41.67 -65.51 -56.32
CA ALA A 216 -42.52 -66.53 -56.93
C ALA A 216 -43.45 -65.94 -57.98
N GLN A 217 -44.01 -64.76 -57.73
CA GLN A 217 -44.79 -64.01 -58.69
C GLN A 217 -43.94 -63.62 -59.90
N THR A 218 -42.74 -63.07 -59.66
CA THR A 218 -41.80 -62.68 -60.73
C THR A 218 -41.42 -63.88 -61.61
N LEU A 219 -41.10 -65.02 -60.99
CA LEU A 219 -40.79 -66.27 -61.68
C LEU A 219 -41.96 -66.72 -62.57
N ARG A 220 -43.18 -66.69 -62.04
CA ARG A 220 -44.39 -67.10 -62.75
C ARG A 220 -44.69 -66.18 -63.92
N GLU A 221 -44.62 -64.86 -63.72
CA GLU A 221 -44.84 -63.87 -64.77
C GLU A 221 -43.82 -64.01 -65.90
N ALA A 222 -42.54 -64.19 -65.56
CA ALA A 222 -41.47 -64.38 -66.54
C ALA A 222 -41.66 -65.68 -67.36
N GLN A 223 -42.09 -66.78 -66.72
CA GLN A 223 -42.36 -68.05 -67.40
C GLN A 223 -43.63 -68.01 -68.26
N GLN A 224 -44.67 -67.32 -67.81
CA GLN A 224 -45.87 -67.09 -68.62
C GLN A 224 -45.55 -66.23 -69.85
N ALA A 225 -44.71 -65.20 -69.69
CA ALA A 225 -44.22 -64.39 -70.80
C ALA A 225 -43.41 -65.24 -71.78
N MET A 226 -42.54 -66.13 -71.30
CA MET A 226 -41.76 -67.07 -72.12
C MET A 226 -42.64 -68.08 -72.90
N ARG A 227 -43.81 -68.46 -72.37
CA ARG A 227 -44.78 -69.32 -73.10
C ARG A 227 -45.62 -68.55 -74.12
N ARG A 228 -45.90 -67.26 -73.90
CA ARG A 228 -46.75 -66.43 -74.77
C ARG A 228 -45.99 -65.68 -75.87
N SER A 229 -44.69 -65.45 -75.71
CA SER A 229 -43.84 -64.62 -76.59
C SER A 229 -42.56 -65.34 -77.03
N GLY A 230 -42.17 -65.16 -78.30
CA GLY A 230 -40.87 -65.57 -78.84
C GLY A 230 -39.79 -64.48 -78.81
N ALA A 231 -40.02 -63.34 -78.15
CA ALA A 231 -39.09 -62.21 -78.08
C ALA A 231 -38.37 -62.11 -76.73
N ASP A 232 -37.07 -61.80 -76.79
CA ASP A 232 -36.06 -61.70 -75.72
C ASP A 232 -36.04 -62.85 -74.70
N ARG A 233 -35.92 -64.06 -75.25
CA ARG A 233 -35.74 -65.30 -74.49
C ARG A 233 -34.57 -65.20 -73.50
N GLU A 234 -33.48 -64.55 -73.87
CA GLU A 234 -32.28 -64.39 -73.03
C GLU A 234 -32.54 -63.51 -71.79
N ALA A 235 -33.25 -62.38 -71.95
CA ALA A 235 -33.59 -61.52 -70.83
C ALA A 235 -34.61 -62.17 -69.87
N LEU A 236 -35.58 -62.92 -70.42
CA LEU A 236 -36.55 -63.67 -69.63
C LEU A 236 -35.90 -64.85 -68.89
N GLU A 237 -34.95 -65.54 -69.53
CA GLU A 237 -34.18 -66.61 -68.90
C GLU A 237 -33.31 -66.09 -67.75
N ALA A 238 -32.64 -64.96 -67.93
CA ALA A 238 -31.92 -64.28 -66.84
C ALA A 238 -32.84 -63.85 -65.70
N THR A 239 -34.05 -63.38 -66.01
CA THR A 239 -35.06 -63.00 -65.01
C THR A 239 -35.58 -64.22 -64.25
N ILE A 240 -35.81 -65.34 -64.94
CA ILE A 240 -36.24 -66.60 -64.34
C ILE A 240 -35.17 -67.16 -63.41
N GLU A 241 -33.91 -67.16 -63.84
CA GLU A 241 -32.79 -67.64 -63.01
C GLU A 241 -32.62 -66.76 -61.76
N GLN A 242 -32.68 -65.44 -61.93
CA GLN A 242 -32.61 -64.49 -60.83
C GLN A 242 -33.79 -64.67 -59.86
N ALA A 243 -35.02 -64.75 -60.36
CA ALA A 243 -36.21 -64.95 -59.55
C ALA A 243 -36.23 -66.31 -58.86
N ALA A 244 -35.76 -67.38 -59.50
CA ALA A 244 -35.64 -68.70 -58.89
C ALA A 244 -34.60 -68.70 -57.76
N SER A 245 -33.46 -68.03 -57.95
CA SER A 245 -32.44 -67.84 -56.92
C SER A 245 -32.96 -67.02 -55.73
N ASP A 246 -33.66 -65.91 -56.01
CA ASP A 246 -34.30 -65.06 -55.00
C ASP A 246 -35.37 -65.82 -54.23
N MET A 247 -36.17 -66.63 -54.92
CA MET A 247 -37.20 -67.45 -54.31
C MET A 247 -36.63 -68.58 -53.47
N GLN A 248 -35.57 -69.25 -53.92
CA GLN A 248 -34.88 -70.26 -53.12
C GLN A 248 -34.32 -69.64 -51.82
N ARG A 249 -33.74 -68.44 -51.91
CA ARG A 249 -33.28 -67.69 -50.72
C ARG A 249 -34.42 -67.35 -49.78
N ALA A 250 -35.53 -66.83 -50.29
CA ALA A 250 -36.69 -66.47 -49.47
C ALA A 250 -37.39 -67.70 -48.86
N GLN A 251 -37.57 -68.78 -49.62
CA GLN A 251 -38.12 -70.04 -49.13
C GLN A 251 -37.23 -70.69 -48.07
N SER A 252 -35.90 -70.50 -48.13
CA SER A 252 -35.01 -70.94 -47.06
C SER A 252 -35.27 -70.25 -45.72
N LEU A 253 -35.83 -69.04 -45.72
CA LEU A 253 -36.25 -68.35 -44.51
C LEU A 253 -37.58 -68.93 -44.00
N VAL A 254 -38.54 -69.18 -44.90
CA VAL A 254 -39.83 -69.84 -44.57
C VAL A 254 -39.61 -71.22 -43.95
N SER A 255 -38.75 -72.04 -44.57
CA SER A 255 -38.37 -73.37 -44.05
C SER A 255 -37.68 -73.27 -42.68
N ARG A 256 -36.89 -72.23 -42.43
CA ARG A 256 -36.27 -71.99 -41.11
C ARG A 256 -37.25 -71.49 -40.06
N THR A 257 -38.29 -70.75 -40.44
CA THR A 257 -39.32 -70.26 -39.50
C THR A 257 -40.38 -71.31 -39.15
N GLU A 258 -40.72 -72.20 -40.08
CA GLU A 258 -41.85 -73.14 -39.93
C GLU A 258 -41.43 -74.61 -39.89
N GLY A 259 -40.16 -74.90 -40.14
CA GLY A 259 -39.65 -76.25 -40.33
C GLY A 259 -39.99 -76.81 -41.73
N GLY A 260 -39.18 -77.76 -42.20
CA GLY A 260 -39.39 -78.46 -43.46
C GLY A 260 -38.16 -78.46 -44.37
N THR A 261 -38.19 -79.29 -45.42
CA THR A 261 -37.09 -79.44 -46.38
C THR A 261 -37.37 -78.68 -47.66
N LEU A 262 -36.38 -77.97 -48.20
CA LEU A 262 -36.52 -77.28 -49.49
C LEU A 262 -36.36 -78.26 -50.66
N TYR A 263 -37.25 -78.15 -51.64
CA TYR A 263 -37.17 -78.91 -52.89
C TYR A 263 -37.44 -78.01 -54.09
N GLN A 264 -36.54 -78.01 -55.08
CA GLN A 264 -36.74 -77.30 -56.33
C GLN A 264 -37.36 -78.22 -57.37
N VAL A 265 -38.50 -77.80 -57.91
CA VAL A 265 -39.27 -78.55 -58.91
C VAL A 265 -38.54 -78.53 -60.25
N GLY A 266 -38.31 -79.72 -60.81
CA GLY A 266 -37.76 -79.92 -62.15
C GLY A 266 -38.79 -79.75 -63.27
N GLU A 267 -38.32 -79.83 -64.52
CA GLU A 267 -39.21 -79.74 -65.68
C GLU A 267 -40.21 -80.92 -65.72
N GLY A 268 -41.50 -80.60 -65.78
CA GLY A 268 -42.58 -81.59 -65.89
C GLY A 268 -43.00 -82.28 -64.58
N GLU A 269 -42.45 -81.90 -63.43
CA GLU A 269 -42.90 -82.41 -62.13
C GLU A 269 -44.22 -81.74 -61.70
N THR A 270 -45.05 -82.51 -60.98
CA THR A 270 -46.33 -82.07 -60.40
C THR A 270 -46.29 -82.21 -58.88
N LEU A 271 -47.17 -81.53 -58.14
CA LEU A 271 -47.23 -81.70 -56.69
C LEU A 271 -47.43 -83.16 -56.29
N SER A 272 -48.22 -83.92 -57.05
CA SER A 272 -48.46 -85.36 -56.82
C SER A 272 -47.22 -86.21 -57.09
N SER A 273 -46.39 -85.89 -58.08
CA SER A 273 -45.14 -86.64 -58.34
C SER A 273 -44.08 -86.34 -57.28
N VAL A 274 -44.00 -85.08 -56.81
CA VAL A 274 -43.13 -84.70 -55.69
C VAL A 274 -43.62 -85.36 -54.39
N ALA A 275 -44.94 -85.35 -54.13
CA ALA A 275 -45.51 -85.99 -52.95
C ALA A 275 -45.26 -87.51 -52.92
N ALA A 276 -45.43 -88.19 -54.05
CA ALA A 276 -45.11 -89.62 -54.17
C ALA A 276 -43.63 -89.92 -53.89
N ARG A 277 -42.72 -89.02 -54.26
CA ARG A 277 -41.27 -89.17 -54.06
C ARG A 277 -40.85 -88.99 -52.61
N PHE A 278 -41.38 -87.97 -51.92
CA PHE A 278 -40.94 -87.62 -50.56
C PHE A 278 -41.81 -88.25 -49.46
N TYR A 279 -43.10 -88.46 -49.70
CA TYR A 279 -44.04 -89.01 -48.72
C TYR A 279 -44.53 -90.42 -49.09
N GLY A 280 -44.12 -90.98 -50.24
CA GLY A 280 -44.55 -92.31 -50.70
C GLY A 280 -45.99 -92.35 -51.26
N GLU A 281 -46.75 -91.27 -51.08
CA GLU A 281 -48.17 -91.17 -51.47
C GLU A 281 -48.39 -89.92 -52.32
N GLY A 282 -48.75 -90.10 -53.60
CA GLY A 282 -49.06 -88.97 -54.49
C GLY A 282 -50.26 -88.14 -54.03
N ASN A 283 -51.17 -88.74 -53.25
CA ASN A 283 -52.33 -88.07 -52.67
C ASN A 283 -51.99 -87.14 -51.48
N ALA A 284 -50.73 -87.13 -51.02
CA ALA A 284 -50.27 -86.22 -49.97
C ALA A 284 -49.96 -84.80 -50.49
N TRP A 285 -50.13 -84.54 -51.79
CA TRP A 285 -49.94 -83.23 -52.41
C TRP A 285 -50.66 -82.06 -51.72
N PRO A 286 -51.86 -82.20 -51.09
CA PRO A 286 -52.51 -81.07 -50.42
C PRO A 286 -51.69 -80.52 -49.25
N ARG A 287 -50.86 -81.34 -48.60
CA ARG A 287 -49.97 -80.90 -47.51
C ARG A 287 -48.87 -79.98 -48.04
N ILE A 288 -48.28 -80.36 -49.17
CA ILE A 288 -47.29 -79.53 -49.87
C ILE A 288 -47.95 -78.22 -50.33
N TYR A 289 -49.15 -78.29 -50.89
CA TYR A 289 -49.87 -77.09 -51.33
C TYR A 289 -50.18 -76.14 -50.16
N GLN A 290 -50.69 -76.65 -49.04
CA GLN A 290 -50.99 -75.85 -47.85
C GLN A 290 -49.76 -75.14 -47.29
N ALA A 291 -48.60 -75.79 -47.29
CA ALA A 291 -47.34 -75.20 -46.84
C ALA A 291 -46.73 -74.17 -47.82
N ASN A 292 -47.22 -74.11 -49.06
CA ASN A 292 -46.68 -73.28 -50.14
C ASN A 292 -47.71 -72.35 -50.78
N GLN A 293 -48.85 -72.08 -50.12
CA GLN A 293 -49.91 -71.24 -50.69
C GLN A 293 -49.45 -69.80 -50.99
N HIS A 294 -48.41 -69.33 -50.31
CA HIS A 294 -47.79 -68.03 -50.55
C HIS A 294 -47.03 -67.96 -51.88
N VAL A 295 -46.63 -69.11 -52.46
CA VAL A 295 -45.94 -69.16 -53.76
C VAL A 295 -46.75 -69.87 -54.85
N LEU A 296 -47.72 -70.71 -54.49
CA LEU A 296 -48.59 -71.46 -55.39
C LEU A 296 -50.04 -70.98 -55.29
N GLU A 297 -50.52 -70.26 -56.31
CA GLU A 297 -51.92 -69.82 -56.40
C GLU A 297 -52.89 -70.95 -56.80
N ASN A 298 -52.39 -71.91 -57.59
CA ASN A 298 -53.17 -73.02 -58.10
C ASN A 298 -52.35 -74.32 -57.96
N PRO A 299 -52.89 -75.37 -57.32
CA PRO A 299 -52.17 -76.63 -57.10
C PRO A 299 -51.79 -77.37 -58.39
N ASP A 300 -52.52 -77.13 -59.48
CA ASP A 300 -52.25 -77.74 -60.80
C ASP A 300 -51.19 -76.98 -61.61
N GLN A 301 -50.72 -75.83 -61.11
CA GLN A 301 -49.75 -74.97 -61.79
C GLN A 301 -48.44 -74.89 -61.01
N VAL A 302 -47.61 -75.93 -61.16
CA VAL A 302 -46.25 -75.95 -60.66
C VAL A 302 -45.28 -75.67 -61.79
N TRP A 303 -44.48 -74.64 -61.64
CA TRP A 303 -43.53 -74.26 -62.67
C TRP A 303 -42.11 -74.74 -62.36
N PRO A 304 -41.30 -75.08 -63.38
CA PRO A 304 -39.91 -75.48 -63.16
C PRO A 304 -39.12 -74.37 -62.46
N GLY A 305 -38.17 -74.74 -61.60
CA GLY A 305 -37.41 -73.79 -60.79
C GLY A 305 -38.15 -73.32 -59.53
N THR A 306 -39.43 -73.71 -59.34
CA THR A 306 -40.17 -73.39 -58.12
C THR A 306 -39.60 -74.16 -56.93
N THR A 307 -38.99 -73.49 -55.96
CA THR A 307 -38.65 -74.04 -54.63
C THR A 307 -39.89 -74.13 -53.74
N LEU A 308 -40.15 -75.34 -53.24
CA LEU A 308 -41.23 -75.68 -52.32
C LEU A 308 -40.66 -76.03 -50.94
N VAL A 309 -41.39 -75.67 -49.88
CA VAL A 309 -41.17 -76.14 -48.51
C VAL A 309 -41.97 -77.42 -48.30
N LEU A 310 -41.28 -78.51 -47.95
CA LEU A 310 -41.88 -79.81 -47.68
C LEU A 310 -41.98 -80.01 -46.15
N PRO A 311 -43.20 -80.05 -45.57
CA PRO A 311 -43.42 -80.27 -44.14
C PRO A 311 -42.99 -81.64 -43.63
#